data_AF-A0A969VL38-F1
#
_entry.id   AF-A0A969VL38-F1
#
_cell.length_a   1.000
_cell.length_b   1.000
_cell.length_c   1.000
_cell.angle_alpha   90.00
_cell.angle_beta   90.00
_cell.angle_gamma   90.00
#
_symmetry.space_group_name_H-M   'P 1'
#
loop_
_entity.id
_entity.type
_entity.pdbx_description
1 polymer ?
#
loop_
_entity_poly.entity_id
_entity_poly.type
_entity_poly.pdbx_seq_one_letter_code
_entity_poly.pdbx_strand_id
1 'polypeptide(L)'
;MAEQLTDPDEDVLDQDRIDAVLRAVEAGDSAAIDALLDPLHAADIADLLEQIGGTDRRALLRLWSHEIDGDILPKSRKRSGKR
;
A
#
# COMPACT_ATOMS: atom_id res chain seq x y z
N MET A 1 36.45 -6.32 -0.49
CA MET A 1 35.77 -6.95 -1.63
C MET A 1 34.30 -7.04 -1.26
N ALA A 2 33.46 -6.44 -2.11
CA ALA A 2 32.00 -6.44 -2.20
C ALA A 2 31.16 -6.86 -0.99
N GLU A 3 30.37 -5.89 -0.52
CA GLU A 3 29.10 -6.04 0.19
C GLU A 3 28.24 -7.13 -0.45
N GLN A 4 27.72 -8.07 0.35
CA GLN A 4 26.87 -9.14 -0.16
C GLN A 4 25.75 -9.45 0.86
N LEU A 5 24.52 -9.17 0.42
CA LEU A 5 23.21 -9.62 0.91
C LEU A 5 22.59 -8.86 2.10
N THR A 6 22.08 -7.67 1.82
CA THR A 6 20.81 -7.24 2.42
C THR A 6 19.77 -7.28 1.30
N ASP A 7 19.10 -8.41 1.18
CA ASP A 7 17.76 -8.47 0.59
C ASP A 7 16.87 -9.24 1.57
N PRO A 8 16.67 -8.78 2.82
CA PRO A 8 15.55 -9.26 3.59
C PRO A 8 14.33 -8.42 3.18
N ASP A 9 13.19 -9.09 3.01
CA ASP A 9 11.85 -8.48 2.97
C ASP A 9 11.38 -7.88 1.62
N GLU A 10 11.21 -8.71 0.58
CA GLU A 10 10.19 -8.46 -0.46
C GLU A 10 8.84 -9.13 -0.14
N ASP A 11 8.74 -9.91 0.94
CA ASP A 11 7.56 -10.74 1.26
C ASP A 11 6.84 -10.36 2.57
N VAL A 12 7.33 -9.37 3.33
CA VAL A 12 6.70 -8.94 4.58
C VAL A 12 6.36 -7.46 4.50
N LEU A 13 5.10 -7.13 4.73
CA LEU A 13 4.66 -5.75 4.82
C LEU A 13 5.41 -5.02 5.96
N ASP A 14 6.24 -4.03 5.61
CA ASP A 14 6.95 -3.21 6.58
C ASP A 14 5.97 -2.53 7.55
N GLN A 15 6.29 -2.57 8.85
CA GLN A 15 5.56 -1.82 9.89
C GLN A 15 5.45 -0.33 9.58
N ASP A 16 6.47 0.25 8.95
CA ASP A 16 6.47 1.65 8.50
C ASP A 16 5.36 1.94 7.48
N ARG A 17 5.08 0.98 6.59
CA ARG A 17 3.99 1.10 5.61
C ARG A 17 2.63 1.02 6.27
N ILE A 18 2.46 0.16 7.28
CA ILE A 18 1.22 0.09 8.06
C ILE A 18 0.97 1.43 8.75
N ASP A 19 1.99 2.02 9.39
CA ASP A 19 1.87 3.35 10.02
C ASP A 19 1.50 4.43 8.99
N ALA A 20 2.16 4.43 7.82
CA ALA A 20 1.86 5.37 6.74
C ALA A 20 0.41 5.26 6.24
N VAL A 21 -0.09 4.04 6.06
CA VAL A 21 -1.48 3.78 5.67
C VAL A 21 -2.45 4.26 6.75
N LEU A 22 -2.17 3.97 8.03
CA LEU A 22 -3.01 4.43 9.13
C LEU A 22 -3.06 5.96 9.22
N ARG A 23 -1.92 6.64 9.08
CA ARG A 23 -1.90 8.12 9.04
C ARG A 23 -2.70 8.69 7.89
N ALA A 24 -2.61 8.08 6.71
CA ALA A 24 -3.38 8.52 5.55
C ALA A 24 -4.90 8.32 5.78
N VAL A 25 -5.28 7.23 6.45
CA VAL A 25 -6.66 6.98 6.88
C VAL A 25 -7.15 8.00 7.90
N GLU A 26 -6.33 8.35 8.90
CA GLU A 26 -6.64 9.38 9.89
C GLU A 26 -6.76 10.77 9.26
N ALA A 27 -5.92 11.08 8.27
CA ALA A 27 -5.96 12.32 7.52
C ALA A 27 -7.12 12.38 6.49
N GLY A 28 -7.74 11.24 6.16
CA GLY A 28 -8.74 11.14 5.10
C GLY A 28 -8.17 11.31 3.69
N ASP A 29 -6.88 11.03 3.50
CA ASP A 29 -6.15 11.25 2.25
C ASP A 29 -6.21 9.99 1.37
N SER A 30 -7.24 9.90 0.53
CA SER A 30 -7.44 8.77 -0.39
C SER A 30 -6.30 8.61 -1.39
N ALA A 31 -5.73 9.72 -1.87
CA ALA A 31 -4.65 9.71 -2.85
C ALA A 31 -3.36 9.12 -2.26
N ALA A 32 -3.05 9.45 -1.00
CA ALA A 32 -1.94 8.84 -0.28
C ALA A 32 -2.17 7.35 -0.01
N ILE A 33 -3.41 6.95 0.34
CA ILE A 33 -3.76 5.53 0.49
C ILE A 33 -3.55 4.79 -0.83
N ASP A 34 -4.05 5.32 -1.94
CA ASP A 34 -3.91 4.68 -3.26
C ASP A 34 -2.44 4.55 -3.68
N ALA A 35 -1.63 5.59 -3.51
CA ALA A 35 -0.20 5.53 -3.81
C ALA A 35 0.57 4.51 -2.95
N LEU A 36 0.13 4.26 -1.72
CA LEU A 36 0.72 3.26 -0.82
C LEU A 36 0.27 1.83 -1.15
N LEU A 37 -0.95 1.66 -1.66
CA LEU A 37 -1.55 0.36 -2.00
C LEU A 37 -1.30 -0.07 -3.45
N ASP A 38 -1.14 0.85 -4.41
CA ASP A 38 -0.85 0.59 -5.83
C ASP A 38 0.33 -0.38 -6.07
N PRO A 39 1.47 -0.26 -5.35
CA PRO A 39 2.59 -1.19 -5.52
C PRO A 39 2.39 -2.54 -4.82
N LEU A 40 1.37 -2.71 -3.98
CA LEU A 40 1.14 -3.92 -3.19
C LEU A 40 0.32 -4.96 -3.97
N HIS A 41 0.63 -6.24 -3.79
CA HIS A 41 -0.22 -7.29 -4.34
C HIS A 41 -1.50 -7.44 -3.52
N ALA A 42 -2.53 -8.04 -4.12
CA ALA A 42 -3.79 -8.33 -3.43
C ALA A 42 -3.60 -9.16 -2.15
N ALA A 43 -2.57 -10.01 -2.07
CA ALA A 43 -2.23 -10.77 -0.88
C ALA A 43 -1.71 -9.86 0.25
N ASP A 44 -0.76 -8.97 -0.06
CA ASP A 44 -0.19 -8.02 0.91
C ASP A 44 -1.26 -7.06 1.46
N ILE A 45 -2.18 -6.64 0.60
CA ILE A 45 -3.33 -5.82 1.00
C ILE A 45 -4.25 -6.62 1.94
N ALA A 46 -4.51 -7.89 1.66
CA ALA A 46 -5.31 -8.74 2.56
C ALA A 46 -4.62 -8.88 3.93
N ASP A 47 -3.31 -9.14 3.94
CA ASP A 47 -2.50 -9.20 5.16
C ASP A 47 -2.53 -7.88 5.95
N LEU A 48 -2.41 -6.74 5.27
CA LEU A 48 -2.55 -5.42 5.88
C LEU A 48 -3.91 -5.25 6.57
N LEU A 49 -4.99 -5.61 5.88
CA LEU A 49 -6.36 -5.51 6.38
C LEU A 49 -6.62 -6.43 7.58
N GLU A 50 -5.89 -7.54 7.69
CA GLU A 50 -5.92 -8.45 8.84
C GLU A 50 -5.11 -7.93 10.03
N GLN A 51 -4.02 -7.20 9.78
CA GLN A 51 -3.16 -6.61 10.81
C GLN A 51 -3.75 -5.37 11.49
N ILE A 52 -4.55 -4.57 10.77
CA ILE A 52 -5.16 -3.36 11.33
C ILE A 52 -6.48 -3.63 12.06
N GLY A 53 -6.82 -2.72 12.99
CA GLY A 53 -8.05 -2.79 13.76
C GLY A 53 -9.31 -2.70 12.90
N GLY A 54 -10.41 -3.31 13.37
CA GLY A 54 -11.68 -3.32 12.63
C GLY A 54 -12.32 -1.95 12.42
N THR A 55 -11.90 -0.91 13.15
CA THR A 55 -12.30 0.48 12.95
C THR A 55 -11.53 1.10 11.78
N ASP A 56 -10.20 0.98 11.79
CA ASP A 56 -9.30 1.51 10.77
C ASP A 56 -9.53 0.83 9.42
N ARG A 57 -9.73 -0.50 9.43
CA ARG A 57 -10.10 -1.27 8.24
C ARG A 57 -11.34 -0.72 7.56
N ARG A 58 -12.36 -0.37 8.34
CA ARG A 58 -13.61 0.20 7.82
C ARG A 58 -13.39 1.62 7.29
N ALA A 59 -12.52 2.41 7.91
CA ALA A 59 -12.19 3.75 7.43
C ALA A 59 -11.39 3.71 6.13
N LEU A 60 -10.38 2.85 6.05
CA LEU A 60 -9.59 2.59 4.85
C LEU A 60 -10.47 2.16 3.69
N LEU A 61 -11.31 1.13 3.87
CA LEU A 61 -12.20 0.66 2.81
C LEU A 61 -13.17 1.74 2.33
N ARG A 62 -13.65 2.62 3.23
CA ARG A 62 -14.50 3.75 2.82
C ARG A 62 -13.75 4.76 1.96
N LEU A 63 -12.54 5.15 2.36
CA LEU A 63 -11.72 6.14 1.64
C LEU A 63 -11.25 5.59 0.29
N TRP A 64 -10.78 4.34 0.28
CA TRP A 64 -10.28 3.68 -0.91
C TRP A 64 -11.41 3.34 -1.91
N SER A 65 -12.59 2.91 -1.43
CA SER A 65 -13.74 2.65 -2.31
C SER A 65 -14.40 3.93 -2.86
N HIS A 66 -14.20 5.09 -2.22
CA HIS A 66 -14.79 6.35 -2.66
C HIS A 66 -14.12 6.93 -3.92
N GLU A 67 -12.82 6.66 -4.14
CA GLU A 67 -12.11 7.08 -5.36
C GLU A 67 -12.12 6.04 -6.49
N ILE A 68 -12.68 4.85 -6.27
CA ILE A 68 -13.01 3.90 -7.36
C ILE A 68 -14.21 4.40 -8.20
N ASP A 69 -14.73 5.61 -7.93
CA ASP A 69 -15.65 6.33 -8.82
C ASP A 69 -14.88 6.86 -10.07
N GLY A 70 -14.52 5.95 -10.96
CA GLY A 70 -14.77 6.16 -12.39
C GLY A 70 -13.65 6.60 -13.35
N ASP A 71 -12.37 6.81 -12.98
CA ASP A 71 -11.35 7.18 -14.00
C ASP A 71 -9.89 6.71 -13.80
N ILE A 72 -9.54 5.97 -12.73
CA ILE A 72 -8.14 5.55 -12.56
C ILE A 72 -8.04 4.03 -12.48
N LEU A 73 -7.88 3.39 -13.64
CA LEU A 73 -7.17 2.12 -13.85
C LEU A 73 -7.20 1.81 -15.36
N PRO A 74 -6.33 2.46 -16.13
CA PRO A 74 -5.29 1.64 -16.74
C PRO A 74 -3.98 2.39 -16.81
N LYS A 75 -2.92 1.96 -16.12
CA LYS A 75 -1.56 1.69 -16.68
C LYS A 75 -0.73 0.86 -15.72
N SER A 76 -0.87 -0.46 -15.82
CA SER A 76 0.28 -1.33 -15.60
C SER A 76 1.45 -0.81 -16.46
N ARG A 77 2.64 -0.74 -15.85
CA ARG A 77 3.99 -0.49 -16.39
C ARG A 77 4.54 0.93 -16.28
N LYS A 78 5.40 1.14 -15.27
CA LYS A 78 6.81 1.50 -15.50
C LYS A 78 7.73 0.77 -14.53
N ARG A 79 8.32 -0.34 -14.98
CA ARG A 79 9.60 -0.81 -14.45
C ARG A 79 10.65 0.19 -14.94
N SER A 80 10.89 1.23 -14.13
CA SER A 80 11.93 2.23 -14.39
C SER A 80 13.28 1.53 -14.35
N GLY A 81 14.02 1.62 -15.45
CA GLY A 81 15.27 0.91 -15.66
C GLY A 81 16.32 1.23 -14.63
N LYS A 82 17.12 0.21 -14.30
CA LYS A 82 18.47 0.39 -13.78
C LYS A 82 19.44 -0.44 -14.62
N ARG A 83 20.00 0.27 -15.61
CA ARG A 83 21.26 0.03 -16.33
C ARG A 83 21.28 -1.05 -17.42
#